data_AF-D2S2G7-F1
#
_entry.id   AF-D2S2G7-F1
#
_cell.length_a   1.000
_cell.length_b   1.000
_cell.length_c   1.000
_cell.angle_alpha   90.00
_cell.angle_beta   90.00
_cell.angle_gamma   90.00
#
_symmetry.space_group_name_H-M   'P 1'
#
loop_
_entity.id
_entity.type
_entity.pdbx_description
1 polymer ?
#
loop_
_entity_poly.entity_id
_entity_poly.type
_entity_poly.pdbx_seq_one_letter_code
_entity_poly.pdbx_strand_id
1 'polypeptide(L)'
;MAMVDDPRPPLPNWVTDAYTVLETDITENAADSGQSGVPAISRDQAADVLCADDDLALEPDDADYALRRLLNRGYFYAVDNELRLTSPPGED
;
A
#
# COMPACT_ATOMS: atom_id res chain seq x y z
N MET A 1 18.72 15.64 17.41
CA MET A 1 18.97 15.14 16.05
C MET A 1 19.22 13.65 16.15
N ALA A 2 18.18 12.83 15.98
CA ALA A 2 18.33 11.38 15.92
C ALA A 2 18.55 11.00 14.46
N MET A 3 19.82 10.79 14.10
CA MET A 3 20.19 10.16 12.85
C MET A 3 19.89 8.67 13.01
N VAL A 4 18.64 8.27 12.78
CA VAL A 4 18.33 6.86 12.50
C VAL A 4 18.61 6.68 11.02
N ASP A 5 19.89 6.61 10.68
CA ASP A 5 20.35 6.15 9.37
C ASP A 5 20.03 4.65 9.32
N ASP A 6 18.78 4.37 8.97
CA ASP A 6 18.32 3.02 8.69
C ASP A 6 19.11 2.58 7.43
N PRO A 7 20.04 1.61 7.51
CA PRO A 7 21.00 1.29 6.44
C PRO A 7 20.35 0.65 5.21
N ARG A 8 19.02 0.59 5.18
CA ARG A 8 18.26 0.07 4.08
C ARG A 8 18.18 1.16 3.01
N PRO A 9 18.49 0.85 1.73
CA PRO A 9 18.32 1.83 0.66
C PRO A 9 16.92 2.45 0.76
N PRO A 10 16.80 3.76 0.47
CA PRO A 10 15.50 4.42 0.42
C PRO A 10 14.57 3.61 -0.47
N LEU A 11 13.28 3.63 -0.15
CA LEU A 11 12.30 2.92 -0.98
C LEU A 11 12.46 3.36 -2.43
N PRO A 12 12.49 2.43 -3.38
CA PRO A 12 12.46 2.79 -4.79
C PRO A 12 11.27 3.69 -5.05
N ASN A 13 11.42 4.68 -5.93
CA ASN A 13 10.31 5.58 -6.27
C ASN A 13 9.07 4.80 -6.73
N TRP A 14 9.25 3.71 -7.49
CA TRP A 14 8.17 2.85 -7.95
C TRP A 14 7.42 2.14 -6.81
N VAL A 15 8.07 1.83 -5.67
CA VAL A 15 7.39 1.22 -4.51
C VAL A 15 6.57 2.28 -3.76
N THR A 16 7.06 3.51 -3.70
CA THR A 16 6.31 4.64 -3.14
C THR A 16 5.13 5.00 -4.03
N ASP A 17 5.31 4.95 -5.34
CA ASP A 17 4.26 5.21 -6.31
C ASP A 17 3.17 4.13 -6.26
N ALA A 18 3.56 2.84 -6.18
CA ALA A 18 2.67 1.73 -5.88
C ALA A 18 1.86 1.94 -4.59
N TYR A 19 2.47 2.49 -3.53
CA TYR A 19 1.73 2.85 -2.31
C TYR A 19 0.67 3.93 -2.59
N THR A 20 1.00 4.98 -3.33
CA THR A 20 0.06 6.07 -3.65
C THR A 20 -1.10 5.59 -4.52
N VAL A 21 -0.85 4.73 -5.51
CA VAL A 21 -1.90 4.12 -6.33
C VAL A 21 -2.86 3.30 -5.45
N LEU A 22 -2.30 2.43 -4.60
CA LEU A 22 -3.10 1.63 -3.67
C LEU A 22 -3.86 2.49 -2.67
N GLU A 23 -3.22 3.46 -2.03
CA GLU A 23 -3.88 4.36 -1.08
C GLU A 23 -5.08 5.07 -1.70
N THR A 24 -4.93 5.54 -2.95
CA THR A 24 -6.00 6.20 -3.69
C THR A 24 -7.13 5.22 -3.99
N ASP A 25 -6.84 4.05 -4.56
CA ASP A 25 -7.84 3.03 -4.90
C ASP A 25 -8.61 2.56 -3.65
N ILE A 26 -7.90 2.24 -2.57
CA ILE A 26 -8.51 1.77 -1.32
C ILE A 26 -9.40 2.87 -0.72
N THR A 27 -8.96 4.14 -0.74
CA THR A 27 -9.73 5.26 -0.19
C THR A 27 -10.98 5.54 -1.02
N GLU A 28 -10.87 5.52 -2.35
CA GLU A 28 -12.00 5.69 -3.28
C GLU A 28 -13.02 4.56 -3.10
N ASN A 29 -12.55 3.30 -3.06
CA ASN A 29 -13.41 2.14 -2.87
C ASN A 29 -14.08 2.11 -1.49
N ALA A 30 -13.35 2.52 -0.43
CA ALA A 30 -13.92 2.63 0.91
C ALA A 30 -14.99 3.73 0.99
N ALA A 31 -14.79 4.85 0.29
CA ALA A 31 -15.76 5.94 0.19
C ALA A 31 -17.05 5.51 -0.55
N ASP A 32 -16.91 4.76 -1.65
CA ASP A 32 -18.04 4.22 -2.41
C ASP A 32 -18.84 3.18 -1.62
N SER A 33 -18.13 2.32 -0.88
CA SER A 33 -18.72 1.25 -0.09
C SER A 33 -19.39 1.73 1.22
N GLY A 34 -19.28 3.02 1.57
CA GLY A 34 -19.84 3.58 2.80
C GLY A 34 -19.33 2.90 4.08
N GLN A 35 -18.17 2.25 4.02
CA GLN A 35 -17.62 1.49 5.14
C GLN A 35 -17.06 2.47 6.17
N SER A 36 -17.66 2.52 7.36
CA SER A 36 -17.20 3.34 8.48
C SER A 36 -15.95 2.77 9.19
N GLY A 37 -15.13 2.01 8.46
CA GLY A 37 -13.97 1.27 8.96
C GLY A 37 -12.66 1.74 8.34
N VAL A 38 -11.56 1.08 8.71
CA VAL A 38 -10.25 1.36 8.11
C VAL A 38 -10.26 0.88 6.65
N PRO A 39 -9.86 1.73 5.68
CA PRO A 39 -9.71 1.33 4.28
C PRO A 39 -8.86 0.05 4.16
N ALA A 40 -9.42 -0.96 3.51
CA ALA A 40 -8.86 -2.30 3.39
C ALA A 40 -9.01 -2.84 1.97
N ILE A 41 -8.02 -3.61 1.52
CA ILE A 41 -8.02 -4.29 0.22
C ILE A 41 -7.42 -5.68 0.36
N SER A 42 -7.94 -6.66 -0.37
CA SER A 42 -7.33 -8.00 -0.38
C SER A 42 -5.94 -7.94 -1.03
N ARG A 43 -4.98 -8.73 -0.54
CA ARG A 43 -3.63 -8.76 -1.15
C ARG A 43 -3.66 -9.06 -2.66
N ASP A 44 -4.55 -9.95 -3.07
CA ASP A 44 -4.75 -10.34 -4.48
C ASP A 44 -5.23 -9.14 -5.31
N GLN A 45 -6.24 -8.41 -4.80
CA GLN A 45 -6.78 -7.22 -5.45
C GLN A 45 -5.75 -6.08 -5.48
N ALA A 46 -4.95 -5.92 -4.41
CA ALA A 46 -3.87 -4.95 -4.40
C ALA A 46 -2.82 -5.25 -5.49
N ALA A 47 -2.48 -6.52 -5.67
CA ALA A 47 -1.58 -6.93 -6.75
C ALA A 47 -2.20 -6.68 -8.14
N ASP A 48 -3.50 -6.96 -8.30
CA ASP A 48 -4.23 -6.70 -9.54
C ASP A 48 -4.28 -5.20 -9.88
N VAL A 49 -4.57 -4.33 -8.90
CA VAL A 49 -4.54 -2.86 -9.07
C VAL A 49 -3.16 -2.38 -9.51
N LEU A 50 -2.10 -2.86 -8.87
CA LEU A 50 -0.72 -2.52 -9.24
C LEU A 50 -0.34 -3.02 -10.64
N CYS A 51 -0.85 -4.19 -11.04
CA CYS A 51 -0.59 -4.78 -12.35
C CYS A 51 -1.44 -4.14 -13.45
N ALA A 52 -2.61 -3.60 -13.10
CA ALA A 52 -3.51 -2.90 -14.01
C ALA A 52 -3.07 -1.45 -14.25
N ASP A 53 -2.22 -0.90 -13.39
CA ASP A 53 -1.67 0.44 -13.54
C ASP A 53 -0.59 0.49 -14.63
N ASP A 54 -0.91 1.14 -15.76
CA ASP A 54 -0.01 1.30 -16.90
C ASP A 54 1.21 2.20 -16.62
N ASP A 55 1.16 3.07 -15.58
CA ASP A 55 2.28 3.96 -15.22
C ASP A 55 3.38 3.17 -14.51
N LEU A 56 2.96 2.30 -13.59
CA LEU A 56 3.81 1.38 -12.86
C LEU A 56 4.26 0.18 -13.71
N ALA A 57 3.38 -0.32 -14.59
CA ALA A 57 3.60 -1.44 -15.49
C ALA A 57 4.26 -2.66 -14.79
N LEU A 58 3.79 -2.96 -13.57
CA LEU A 58 4.41 -3.98 -12.71
C LEU A 58 3.98 -5.38 -13.12
N GLU A 59 4.93 -6.31 -13.10
CA GLU A 59 4.62 -7.73 -13.14
C GLU A 59 4.00 -8.18 -11.81
N PRO A 60 3.22 -9.27 -11.79
CA PRO A 60 2.62 -9.78 -10.55
C PRO A 60 3.65 -10.11 -9.45
N ASP A 61 4.87 -10.52 -9.83
CA ASP A 61 5.95 -10.78 -8.87
C ASP A 61 6.50 -9.48 -8.25
N ASP A 62 6.63 -8.41 -9.06
CA ASP A 62 7.03 -7.09 -8.58
C ASP A 62 5.96 -6.44 -7.71
N ALA A 63 4.68 -6.63 -8.05
CA ALA A 63 3.56 -6.21 -7.22
C ALA A 63 3.62 -6.92 -5.86
N ASP A 64 3.81 -8.25 -5.80
CA ASP A 64 3.97 -8.96 -4.52
C ASP A 64 5.17 -8.46 -3.72
N TYR A 65 6.28 -8.18 -4.41
CA TYR A 65 7.47 -7.61 -3.78
C TYR A 65 7.20 -6.23 -3.19
N ALA A 66 6.51 -5.34 -3.90
CA ALA A 66 6.12 -4.02 -3.41
C ALA A 66 5.23 -4.13 -2.16
N LEU A 67 4.20 -4.97 -2.22
CA LEU A 67 3.28 -5.20 -1.10
C LEU A 67 4.02 -5.69 0.15
N ARG A 68 4.91 -6.68 -0.01
CA ARG A 68 5.76 -7.16 1.09
C ARG A 68 6.67 -6.08 1.65
N ARG A 69 7.22 -5.24 0.78
CA ARG A 69 8.13 -4.16 1.19
C ARG A 69 7.39 -3.10 1.99
N LEU A 70 6.18 -2.73 1.55
CA LEU A 70 5.31 -1.76 2.21
C LEU A 70 4.82 -2.29 3.56
N LEU A 71 4.44 -3.57 3.64
CA LEU A 71 4.14 -4.27 4.89
C LEU A 71 5.33 -4.28 5.85
N ASN A 72 6.53 -4.63 5.37
CA ASN A 72 7.72 -4.71 6.22
C ASN A 72 8.16 -3.35 6.78
N ARG A 73 7.84 -2.27 6.06
CA ARG A 73 8.09 -0.90 6.49
C ARG A 73 6.98 -0.33 7.38
N GLY A 74 5.82 -0.98 7.45
CA GLY A 74 4.68 -0.54 8.24
C GLY A 74 3.84 0.55 7.58
N TYR A 75 3.80 0.60 6.24
CA TYR A 75 2.82 1.40 5.50
C TYR A 75 1.44 0.72 5.47
N PHE A 76 1.45 -0.61 5.46
CA PHE A 76 0.27 -1.44 5.57
C PHE A 76 0.42 -2.41 6.73
N TYR A 77 -0.72 -2.87 7.22
CA TYR A 77 -0.80 -4.02 8.10
C TYR A 77 -1.77 -5.05 7.50
N ALA A 78 -1.42 -6.33 7.61
CA ALA A 78 -2.24 -7.42 7.10
C ALA A 78 -3.14 -7.99 8.20
N VAL A 79 -4.46 -8.01 7.98
CA VAL A 79 -5.46 -8.64 8.84
C VAL A 79 -6.33 -9.52 7.97
N ASP A 80 -6.48 -10.80 8.31
CA ASP A 80 -7.34 -11.73 7.56
C ASP A 80 -7.07 -11.77 6.04
N ASN A 81 -5.79 -11.68 5.65
CA ASN A 81 -5.36 -11.61 4.23
C ASN A 81 -5.75 -10.30 3.50
N GLU A 82 -6.26 -9.31 4.24
CA GLU A 82 -6.52 -7.94 3.77
C GLU A 82 -5.40 -7.01 4.23
N LEU A 83 -4.93 -6.17 3.31
CA LEU A 83 -4.02 -5.08 3.56
C LEU A 83 -4.82 -3.85 3.97
N ARG A 84 -4.48 -3.29 5.13
CA ARG A 84 -5.12 -2.09 5.68
C ARG A 84 -4.09 -0.98 5.83
N LEU A 85 -4.50 0.24 5.53
CA LEU A 85 -3.66 1.43 5.69
C LEU A 85 -3.40 1.69 7.17
N THR A 86 -2.13 1.80 7.57
CA THR A 86 -1.75 2.04 8.99
C THR A 86 -2.19 3.40 9.52
N SER A 87 -2.52 4.35 8.64
CA SER A 87 -3.08 5.65 9.02
C SER A 87 -4.49 5.81 8.44
N PRO A 88 -5.55 5.85 9.25
CA PRO A 88 -6.77 6.51 8.81
C PRO A 88 -6.49 8.03 8.66
N PRO A 89 -7.06 8.71 7.66
CA PRO A 89 -7.03 10.17 7.61
C PRO A 89 -7.86 10.72 8.76
N GLY A 90 -7.25 10.92 9.93
CA GLY A 90 -7.87 11.62 11.05
C GLY A 90 -7.56 11.05 12.43
N GLU A 91 -6.33 11.22 12.91
CA GLU A 91 -6.04 11.42 14.35
C GLU A 91 -4.83 12.38 14.46
N ASP A 92 -5.10 13.69 14.41
CA ASP A 92 -4.33 14.74 15.12
C ASP A 92 -5.33 15.73 15.75
#